data_AF-A0A1S6HLF8-F1
#
_entry.id   AF-A0A1S6HLF8-F1
#
_cell.length_a   1.000
_cell.length_b   1.000
_cell.length_c   1.000
_cell.angle_alpha   90.00
_cell.angle_beta   90.00
_cell.angle_gamma   90.00
#
_symmetry.space_group_name_H-M   'P 1'
#
loop_
_entity.id
_entity.type
_entity.pdbx_description
1 polymer ?
#
loop_
_entity_poly.entity_id
_entity_poly.type
_entity_poly.pdbx_seq_one_letter_code
_entity_poly.pdbx_strand_id
1 'polypeptide(L)'
;MLRITQLFKIYSQGCFLNPSTKIMMSIVLLGLTSLSLPASATVTITEIQPLKYPSVIKNLTSSTTVTVNWKGKLGGSTNATLLDNDYHQGRYLVTSDTSSPITINFFQLANEAKINLKTLRVRYKNKTYKGFPVSGLDNPGLNGEYLDIGAKMVAGKKSSEGQKYPQYTLTIEEQ
;
A
#
# COMPACT_ATOMS: atom_id res chain seq x y z
N MET A 1 14.38 11.14 -3.30
CA MET A 1 14.69 9.78 -3.76
C MET A 1 14.15 8.81 -2.71
N LEU A 2 12.95 8.27 -2.92
CA LEU A 2 12.31 7.35 -1.97
C LEU A 2 13.00 5.99 -2.12
N ARG A 3 13.66 5.49 -1.07
CA ARG A 3 14.28 4.16 -1.06
C ARG A 3 13.29 3.21 -0.40
N ILE A 4 12.57 2.44 -1.22
CA ILE A 4 11.68 1.38 -0.74
C ILE A 4 12.57 0.16 -0.47
N THR A 5 12.75 -0.20 0.80
CA THR A 5 13.38 -1.45 1.20
C THR A 5 12.28 -2.50 1.32
N GLN A 6 12.19 -3.43 0.36
CA GLN A 6 11.40 -4.65 0.54
C GLN A 6 12.19 -5.63 1.40
N LEU A 7 11.58 -6.11 2.48
CA LEU A 7 12.16 -7.14 3.36
C LEU A 7 11.33 -8.42 3.22
N PHE A 8 11.86 -9.40 2.51
CA PHE A 8 11.31 -10.76 2.48
C PHE A 8 11.90 -11.57 3.64
N LYS A 9 11.05 -12.19 4.47
CA LYS A 9 11.47 -13.13 5.51
C LYS A 9 10.82 -14.49 5.23
N ILE A 10 11.57 -15.39 4.61
CA ILE A 10 11.16 -16.78 4.38
C ILE A 10 11.51 -17.57 5.64
N TYR A 11 10.53 -18.17 6.31
CA TYR A 11 10.77 -19.19 7.33
C TYR A 11 10.60 -20.57 6.69
N SER A 12 11.68 -21.35 6.64
CA SER A 12 11.64 -22.78 6.37
C SER A 12 11.96 -23.52 7.67
N GLN A 13 10.98 -24.23 8.21
CA GLN A 13 11.19 -25.14 9.35
C GLN A 13 11.75 -26.45 8.78
N GLY A 14 13.06 -26.69 8.95
CA GLY A 14 13.70 -27.97 8.63
C GLY A 14 13.47 -28.98 9.76
N CYS A 15 12.74 -30.05 9.48
CA CYS A 15 12.65 -31.22 10.38
C CYS A 15 13.93 -32.06 10.25
N PHE A 16 14.63 -32.26 11.38
CA PHE A 16 15.71 -33.23 11.52
C PHE A 16 15.12 -34.65 11.59
N LEU A 17 15.61 -35.57 10.74
CA LEU A 17 15.44 -37.01 10.94
C LEU A 17 16.80 -37.67 11.15
N ASN A 18 16.94 -38.35 12.28
CA ASN A 18 18.07 -39.20 12.65
C ASN A 18 17.79 -40.64 12.18
N PRO A 19 18.74 -41.42 11.63
CA PRO A 19 18.45 -42.76 11.14
C PRO A 19 18.81 -43.83 12.16
N SER A 20 17.87 -44.71 12.52
CA SER A 20 18.24 -46.04 13.01
C SER A 20 17.24 -47.12 12.62
N THR A 21 17.78 -48.19 12.04
CA THR A 21 17.33 -49.61 12.01
C THR A 21 16.36 -50.11 10.91
N LYS A 22 17.00 -50.63 9.84
CA LYS A 22 16.93 -51.96 9.18
C LYS A 22 15.59 -52.65 8.78
N ILE A 23 15.51 -52.88 7.45
CA ILE A 23 15.17 -54.13 6.69
C ILE A 23 13.73 -54.70 6.82
N MET A 24 12.91 -54.61 5.75
CA MET A 24 12.68 -55.64 4.72
C MET A 24 11.35 -55.41 3.96
N MET A 25 11.31 -55.89 2.71
CA MET A 25 10.13 -56.26 1.92
C MET A 25 9.54 -55.20 0.97
N SER A 26 9.90 -55.38 -0.29
CA SER A 26 9.44 -54.64 -1.46
C SER A 26 7.95 -54.85 -1.71
N ILE A 27 7.16 -53.81 -1.45
CA ILE A 27 5.96 -53.48 -2.21
C ILE A 27 6.27 -52.13 -2.84
N VAL A 28 6.53 -52.11 -4.14
CA VAL A 28 6.67 -50.86 -4.90
C VAL A 28 5.26 -50.30 -5.09
N LEU A 29 4.71 -49.73 -4.02
CA LEU A 29 3.61 -48.79 -4.09
C LEU A 29 4.22 -47.52 -4.65
N LEU A 30 3.91 -47.19 -5.91
CA LEU A 30 4.24 -45.89 -6.50
C LEU A 30 3.59 -44.80 -5.63
N GLY A 31 4.31 -44.36 -4.61
CA GLY A 31 4.04 -43.12 -3.92
C GLY A 31 4.32 -42.01 -4.92
N LEU A 32 3.28 -41.55 -5.62
CA LEU A 32 3.27 -40.19 -6.13
C LEU A 32 3.35 -39.27 -4.92
N THR A 33 4.55 -39.03 -4.41
CA THR A 33 4.85 -37.87 -3.60
C THR A 33 4.64 -36.69 -4.53
N SER A 34 3.47 -36.08 -4.48
CA SER A 34 3.21 -34.78 -5.09
C SER A 34 4.25 -33.80 -4.56
N LEU A 35 5.32 -33.60 -5.32
CA LEU A 35 6.19 -32.44 -5.15
C LEU A 35 5.29 -31.22 -5.33
N SER A 36 4.76 -30.69 -4.24
CA SER A 36 4.14 -29.37 -4.24
C SER A 36 5.27 -28.38 -4.50
N LEU A 37 5.40 -27.94 -5.76
CA LEU A 37 6.18 -26.76 -6.06
C LEU A 37 5.67 -25.63 -5.15
N PRO A 38 6.54 -24.85 -4.50
CA PRO A 38 6.08 -23.70 -3.75
C PRO A 38 5.35 -22.78 -4.73
N ALA A 39 4.04 -22.63 -4.55
CA ALA A 39 3.28 -21.62 -5.28
C ALA A 39 3.80 -20.26 -4.81
N SER A 40 4.60 -19.60 -5.65
CA SER A 40 4.99 -18.21 -5.44
C SER A 40 3.80 -17.37 -5.86
N ALA A 41 3.28 -16.58 -4.92
CA ALA A 41 2.26 -15.58 -5.18
C ALA A 41 2.95 -14.21 -5.16
N THR A 42 2.75 -13.43 -6.22
CA THR A 42 3.44 -12.17 -6.43
C THR A 42 2.45 -11.05 -6.74
N VAL A 43 2.33 -10.10 -5.82
CA VAL A 43 1.72 -8.79 -6.10
C VAL A 43 2.80 -7.79 -6.44
N THR A 44 2.66 -7.12 -7.59
CA THR A 44 3.53 -6.01 -7.98
C THR A 44 2.77 -4.69 -7.85
N ILE A 45 3.41 -3.70 -7.22
CA ILE A 45 2.89 -2.34 -7.09
C ILE A 45 3.84 -1.42 -7.85
N THR A 46 3.35 -0.81 -8.93
CA THR A 46 4.09 0.18 -9.71
C THR A 46 3.54 1.57 -9.43
N GLU A 47 4.38 2.47 -8.91
CA GLU A 47 4.01 3.88 -8.75
C GLU A 47 3.98 4.59 -10.11
N ILE A 48 2.81 5.07 -10.50
CA ILE A 48 2.64 5.87 -11.72
C ILE A 48 2.82 7.35 -11.39
N GLN A 49 2.24 7.79 -10.27
CA GLN A 49 2.45 9.12 -9.72
C GLN A 49 2.25 9.09 -8.20
N PRO A 50 3.10 9.78 -7.42
CA PRO A 50 2.92 9.88 -5.98
C PRO A 50 1.72 10.78 -5.64
N LEU A 51 1.25 10.75 -4.40
CA LEU A 51 0.30 11.75 -3.92
C LEU A 51 1.04 13.08 -3.69
N LYS A 52 0.53 14.17 -4.26
CA LYS A 52 1.17 15.50 -4.17
C LYS A 52 0.19 16.56 -3.70
N TYR A 53 0.68 17.45 -2.84
CA TYR A 53 -0.05 18.60 -2.31
C TYR A 53 0.54 19.90 -2.87
N PRO A 54 -0.31 20.92 -3.07
CA PRO A 54 0.15 22.24 -3.51
C PRO A 54 0.94 22.94 -2.42
N SER A 55 1.71 23.95 -2.80
CA SER A 55 2.27 24.90 -1.84
C SER A 55 1.17 25.81 -1.31
N VAL A 56 1.19 26.10 0.00
CA VAL A 56 0.15 26.88 0.66
C VAL A 56 0.71 27.94 1.60
N ILE A 57 -0.03 29.03 1.77
CA ILE A 57 0.17 29.98 2.86
C ILE A 57 -0.37 29.32 4.13
N LYS A 58 0.52 29.13 5.11
CA LYS A 58 0.16 28.47 6.36
C LYS A 58 -0.56 29.42 7.30
N ASN A 59 -1.63 28.96 7.92
CA ASN A 59 -2.22 29.64 9.06
C ASN A 59 -1.37 29.42 10.33
N LEU A 60 -0.87 30.49 10.95
CA LEU A 60 -0.02 30.39 12.15
C LEU A 60 -0.81 30.09 13.44
N THR A 61 -2.07 30.53 13.51
CA THR A 61 -2.91 30.45 14.72
C THR A 61 -3.83 29.23 14.73
N SER A 62 -4.09 28.63 13.56
CA SER A 62 -4.93 27.43 13.38
C SER A 62 -4.27 26.35 12.52
N SER A 63 -4.90 25.18 12.41
CA SER A 63 -4.40 24.11 11.55
C SER A 63 -4.68 24.43 10.09
N THR A 64 -3.69 24.21 9.23
CA THR A 64 -3.85 24.32 7.77
C THR A 64 -4.20 22.93 7.22
N THR A 65 -5.22 22.86 6.36
CA THR A 65 -5.71 21.62 5.78
C THR A 65 -5.83 21.75 4.28
N VAL A 66 -5.31 20.73 3.59
CA VAL A 66 -5.44 20.60 2.14
C VAL A 66 -5.91 19.19 1.83
N THR A 67 -6.95 19.06 1.04
CA THR A 67 -7.49 17.75 0.64
C THR A 67 -7.34 17.60 -0.85
N VAL A 68 -6.60 16.57 -1.28
CA VAL A 68 -6.58 16.14 -2.68
C VAL A 68 -7.36 14.83 -2.75
N ASN A 69 -8.43 14.79 -3.54
CA ASN A 69 -9.26 13.61 -3.67
C ASN A 69 -8.67 12.62 -4.68
N TRP A 70 -9.23 11.41 -4.75
CA TRP A 70 -8.79 10.36 -5.68
C TRP A 70 -8.98 10.73 -7.16
N LYS A 71 -9.73 11.78 -7.48
CA LYS A 71 -9.89 12.32 -8.85
C LYS A 71 -8.85 13.39 -9.19
N GLY A 72 -7.89 13.66 -8.31
CA GLY A 72 -6.90 14.73 -8.52
C GLY A 72 -7.45 16.14 -8.36
N LYS A 73 -8.57 16.31 -7.64
CA LYS A 73 -9.16 17.63 -7.39
C LYS A 73 -9.05 18.01 -5.92
N LEU A 74 -9.03 19.30 -5.65
CA LEU A 74 -9.16 19.81 -4.29
C LEU A 74 -10.52 19.43 -3.70
N GLY A 75 -10.51 18.97 -2.46
CA GLY A 75 -11.71 18.73 -1.66
C GLY A 75 -12.17 20.00 -0.94
N GLY A 76 -13.47 20.13 -0.71
CA GLY A 76 -14.09 21.28 -0.03
C GLY A 76 -13.70 21.48 1.44
N SER A 77 -12.85 20.61 2.00
CA SER A 77 -12.26 20.79 3.33
C SER A 77 -10.88 21.46 3.31
N THR A 78 -10.45 21.97 2.15
CA THR A 78 -9.24 22.77 2.03
C THR A 78 -9.51 24.16 2.61
N ASN A 79 -8.71 24.60 3.59
CA ASN A 79 -8.87 25.89 4.27
C ASN A 79 -7.63 26.79 4.14
N ALA A 80 -6.85 26.58 3.08
CA ALA A 80 -5.56 27.22 2.86
C ALA A 80 -5.59 28.03 1.56
N THR A 81 -4.88 29.16 1.54
CA THR A 81 -4.60 29.88 0.29
C THR A 81 -3.48 29.16 -0.45
N LEU A 82 -3.75 28.78 -1.71
CA LEU A 82 -2.80 28.07 -2.54
C LEU A 82 -1.85 29.05 -3.24
N LEU A 83 -0.57 28.69 -3.31
CA LEU A 83 0.45 29.43 -4.04
C LEU A 83 0.67 28.86 -5.45
N ASP A 84 0.25 27.62 -5.67
CA ASP A 84 0.31 26.93 -6.95
C ASP A 84 -0.90 26.00 -7.14
N ASN A 85 -1.03 25.48 -8.35
CA ASN A 85 -2.01 24.45 -8.71
C ASN A 85 -1.33 23.10 -8.98
N ASP A 86 -0.16 22.86 -8.38
CA ASP A 86 0.67 21.68 -8.63
C ASP A 86 0.35 20.59 -7.60
N TYR A 87 -0.73 19.87 -7.85
CA TYR A 87 -1.22 18.81 -6.99
C TYR A 87 -1.91 17.72 -7.81
N HIS A 88 -1.86 16.48 -7.31
CA HIS A 88 -2.52 15.34 -7.93
C HIS A 88 -2.69 14.21 -6.92
N GLN A 89 -3.63 13.31 -7.20
CA GLN A 89 -3.82 12.07 -6.46
C GLN A 89 -2.58 11.16 -6.58
N GLY A 90 -2.42 10.23 -5.64
CA GLY A 90 -1.52 9.10 -5.86
C GLY A 90 -2.16 8.11 -6.83
N ARG A 91 -1.40 7.54 -7.75
CA ARG A 91 -1.86 6.48 -8.66
C ARG A 91 -0.82 5.38 -8.75
N TYR A 92 -1.30 4.16 -8.53
CA TYR A 92 -0.51 2.95 -8.57
C TYR A 92 -1.16 1.96 -9.54
N LEU A 93 -0.35 1.24 -10.31
CA LEU A 93 -0.79 0.06 -11.04
C LEU A 93 -0.45 -1.16 -10.20
N VAL A 94 -1.46 -1.94 -9.85
CA VAL A 94 -1.31 -3.16 -9.08
C VAL A 94 -1.56 -4.34 -10.00
N THR A 95 -0.65 -5.31 -10.05
CA THR A 95 -0.81 -6.57 -10.79
C THR A 95 -0.63 -7.75 -9.84
N SER A 96 -1.23 -8.88 -10.17
CA SER A 96 -1.07 -10.14 -9.46
C SER A 96 -0.97 -11.29 -10.46
N ASP A 97 -0.13 -12.28 -10.15
CA ASP A 97 0.03 -13.52 -10.92
C ASP A 97 -0.89 -14.65 -10.46
N THR A 98 -1.71 -14.42 -9.44
CA THR A 98 -2.69 -15.38 -8.93
C THR A 98 -4.13 -14.93 -9.18
N SER A 99 -5.08 -15.74 -8.71
CA SER A 99 -6.51 -15.38 -8.63
C SER A 99 -6.99 -15.11 -7.21
N SER A 100 -6.10 -15.14 -6.21
CA SER A 100 -6.47 -14.94 -4.81
C SER A 100 -6.97 -13.51 -4.56
N PRO A 101 -8.00 -13.31 -3.72
CA PRO A 101 -8.36 -11.98 -3.26
C PRO A 101 -7.17 -11.27 -2.61
N ILE A 102 -7.18 -9.94 -2.62
CA ILE A 102 -6.13 -9.13 -2.02
C ILE A 102 -6.64 -8.37 -0.79
N THR A 103 -5.70 -8.05 0.10
CA THR A 103 -5.87 -7.09 1.19
C THR A 103 -5.06 -5.84 0.86
N ILE A 104 -5.68 -4.67 0.98
CA ILE A 104 -4.99 -3.38 0.84
C ILE A 104 -4.93 -2.73 2.21
N ASN A 105 -3.74 -2.29 2.61
CA ASN A 105 -3.51 -1.59 3.85
C ASN A 105 -2.68 -0.32 3.65
N PHE A 106 -2.85 0.64 4.56
CA PHE A 106 -2.19 1.92 4.48
C PHE A 106 -1.74 2.40 5.85
N PHE A 107 -0.50 2.86 5.91
CA PHE A 107 0.08 3.42 7.12
C PHE A 107 0.71 4.76 6.82
N GLN A 108 0.31 5.82 7.51
CA GLN A 108 1.02 7.08 7.41
C GLN A 108 2.40 6.94 8.06
N LEU A 109 3.43 7.43 7.37
CA LEU A 109 4.74 7.64 7.96
C LEU A 109 4.73 9.04 8.60
N ALA A 110 4.92 9.12 9.90
CA ALA A 110 4.99 10.39 10.64
C ALA A 110 6.34 11.12 10.38
N ASN A 111 6.73 11.23 9.11
CA ASN A 111 8.04 11.72 8.67
C ASN A 111 8.20 13.23 8.88
N GLU A 112 7.10 13.97 9.00
CA GLU A 112 7.10 15.41 9.25
C GLU A 112 6.37 15.76 10.55
N ALA A 113 7.05 16.53 11.40
CA ALA A 113 6.50 16.95 12.68
C ALA A 113 5.20 17.75 12.51
N LYS A 114 4.14 17.33 13.20
CA LYS A 114 2.81 17.97 13.21
C LYS A 114 2.09 17.92 11.86
N ILE A 115 2.54 17.08 10.92
CA ILE A 115 1.83 16.81 9.67
C ILE A 115 1.13 15.46 9.78
N ASN A 116 -0.15 15.42 9.46
CA ASN A 116 -0.96 14.21 9.48
C ASN A 116 -1.72 14.03 8.16
N LEU A 117 -1.72 12.81 7.64
CA LEU A 117 -2.64 12.35 6.61
C LEU A 117 -3.89 11.78 7.28
N LYS A 118 -5.03 12.36 6.95
CA LYS A 118 -6.35 11.96 7.43
C LYS A 118 -7.25 11.68 6.25
N THR A 119 -8.38 11.02 6.55
CA THR A 119 -9.47 10.88 5.58
C THR A 119 -8.99 10.24 4.27
N LEU A 120 -8.13 9.22 4.35
CA LEU A 120 -7.66 8.49 3.18
C LEU A 120 -8.86 7.90 2.42
N ARG A 121 -8.82 8.03 1.10
CA ARG A 121 -9.81 7.51 0.16
C ARG A 121 -9.07 6.79 -0.94
N VAL A 122 -9.26 5.48 -1.03
CA VAL A 122 -8.68 4.67 -2.11
C VAL A 122 -9.79 4.25 -3.06
N ARG A 123 -9.61 4.47 -4.36
CA ARG A 123 -10.48 3.98 -5.41
C ARG A 123 -9.79 2.77 -6.06
N TYR A 124 -10.50 1.64 -6.09
CA TYR A 124 -10.05 0.40 -6.71
C TYR A 124 -11.26 -0.29 -7.34
N LYS A 125 -11.16 -0.75 -8.60
CA LYS A 125 -12.27 -1.35 -9.37
C LYS A 125 -13.59 -0.59 -9.25
N ASN A 126 -13.54 0.72 -9.44
CA ASN A 126 -14.72 1.58 -9.37
C ASN A 126 -15.49 1.49 -8.02
N LYS A 127 -14.80 1.15 -6.92
CA LYS A 127 -15.29 1.23 -5.53
C LYS A 127 -14.36 2.09 -4.68
N THR A 128 -14.92 2.85 -3.74
CA THR A 128 -14.14 3.76 -2.87
C THR A 128 -14.15 3.28 -1.44
N TYR A 129 -12.95 3.08 -0.91
CA TYR A 129 -12.70 2.58 0.43
C TYR A 129 -12.20 3.71 1.34
N LYS A 130 -12.61 3.66 2.61
CA LYS A 130 -12.43 4.76 3.58
C LYS A 130 -11.75 4.35 4.89
N GLY A 131 -11.69 3.06 5.17
CA GLY A 131 -11.04 2.47 6.35
C GLY A 131 -10.10 1.37 5.88
N PHE A 132 -8.98 1.20 6.58
CA PHE A 132 -7.93 0.25 6.22
C PHE A 132 -7.49 -0.51 7.48
N PRO A 133 -7.12 -1.80 7.37
CA PRO A 133 -7.04 -2.59 6.14
C PRO A 133 -8.40 -2.89 5.51
N VAL A 134 -8.41 -3.17 4.20
CA VAL A 134 -9.57 -3.70 3.48
C VAL A 134 -9.19 -5.05 2.88
N SER A 135 -9.86 -6.10 3.33
CA SER A 135 -9.63 -7.49 2.95
C SER A 135 -10.68 -7.98 1.95
N GLY A 136 -10.40 -9.10 1.27
CA GLY A 136 -11.35 -9.77 0.38
C GLY A 136 -11.67 -8.97 -0.88
N LEU A 137 -10.73 -8.16 -1.36
CA LEU A 137 -10.89 -7.39 -2.59
C LEU A 137 -10.61 -8.26 -3.80
N ASP A 138 -11.38 -8.06 -4.86
CA ASP A 138 -11.18 -8.79 -6.11
C ASP A 138 -9.75 -8.64 -6.61
N ASN A 139 -9.13 -9.75 -7.03
CA ASN A 139 -7.76 -9.78 -7.55
C ASN A 139 -7.56 -8.82 -8.75
N PRO A 140 -6.45 -8.08 -8.85
CA PRO A 140 -6.21 -7.12 -9.94
C PRO A 140 -5.89 -7.77 -11.29
N GLY A 141 -5.53 -9.04 -11.30
CA GLY A 141 -5.14 -9.82 -12.47
C GLY A 141 -3.78 -9.44 -13.05
N LEU A 142 -3.37 -10.17 -14.08
CA LEU A 142 -2.11 -9.97 -14.79
C LEU A 142 -2.05 -8.63 -15.54
N ASN A 143 -3.19 -8.17 -16.08
CA ASN A 143 -3.29 -6.87 -16.76
C ASN A 143 -3.29 -5.69 -15.78
N GLY A 144 -3.51 -6.00 -14.51
CA GLY A 144 -3.51 -5.05 -13.41
C GLY A 144 -4.75 -4.18 -13.31
N GLU A 145 -4.82 -3.46 -12.20
CA GLU A 145 -5.88 -2.54 -11.88
C GLU A 145 -5.27 -1.27 -11.27
N TYR A 146 -5.86 -0.12 -11.62
CA TYR A 146 -5.44 1.14 -11.05
C TYR A 146 -6.00 1.34 -9.65
N LEU A 147 -5.10 1.82 -8.78
CA LEU A 147 -5.39 2.23 -7.43
C LEU A 147 -5.13 3.73 -7.31
N ASP A 148 -6.20 4.51 -7.18
CA ASP A 148 -6.14 5.96 -7.02
C ASP A 148 -6.33 6.35 -5.55
N ILE A 149 -5.43 7.18 -5.01
CA ILE A 149 -5.38 7.57 -3.60
C ILE A 149 -5.59 9.07 -3.46
N GLY A 150 -6.61 9.46 -2.69
CA GLY A 150 -6.77 10.81 -2.18
C GLY A 150 -6.67 10.85 -0.66
N ALA A 151 -6.15 11.94 -0.10
CA ALA A 151 -6.09 12.14 1.35
C ALA A 151 -6.15 13.62 1.72
N LYS A 152 -6.55 13.86 2.97
CA LYS A 152 -6.48 15.18 3.62
C LYS A 152 -5.17 15.31 4.38
N MET A 153 -4.32 16.22 3.98
CA MET A 153 -3.18 16.66 4.78
C MET A 153 -3.65 17.70 5.81
N VAL A 154 -3.23 17.52 7.06
CA VAL A 154 -3.45 18.46 8.17
C VAL A 154 -2.09 18.85 8.76
N ALA A 155 -1.71 20.11 8.57
CA ALA A 155 -0.59 20.73 9.24
C ALA A 155 -1.08 21.41 10.53
N GLY A 156 -0.63 20.90 11.68
CA GLY A 156 -1.00 21.44 12.98
C GLY A 156 -0.43 22.83 13.26
N LYS A 157 -0.97 23.49 14.30
CA LYS A 157 -0.45 24.77 14.79
C LYS A 157 1.07 24.68 15.02
N LYS A 158 1.81 25.73 14.64
CA LYS A 158 3.28 25.78 14.79
C LYS A 158 4.03 24.65 14.05
N SER A 159 3.50 24.07 12.96
CA SER A 159 4.33 23.29 12.01
C SER A 159 5.35 24.20 11.32
N SER A 160 6.31 23.66 10.58
CA SER A 160 7.11 24.50 9.67
C SER A 160 6.21 25.11 8.57
N GLU A 161 6.59 26.26 8.04
CA GLU A 161 5.97 26.89 6.87
C GLU A 161 6.43 26.23 5.57
N GLY A 162 5.83 26.62 4.44
CA GLY A 162 6.18 26.12 3.11
C GLY A 162 5.58 24.77 2.76
N GLN A 163 6.12 24.17 1.69
CA GLN A 163 5.66 22.91 1.13
C GLN A 163 5.76 21.75 2.14
N LYS A 164 4.86 20.78 2.00
CA LYS A 164 4.77 19.59 2.86
C LYS A 164 4.77 18.34 2.00
N TYR A 165 5.46 17.32 2.49
CA TYR A 165 5.73 16.05 1.84
C TYR A 165 5.40 14.88 2.80
N PRO A 166 4.15 14.77 3.26
CA PRO A 166 3.74 13.65 4.08
C PRO A 166 3.93 12.33 3.33
N GLN A 167 4.47 11.32 4.00
CA GLN A 167 4.73 10.01 3.43
C GLN A 167 3.79 8.95 4.01
N TYR A 168 3.72 7.82 3.31
CA TYR A 168 2.93 6.67 3.71
C TYR A 168 3.49 5.37 3.13
N THR A 169 3.08 4.26 3.72
CA THR A 169 3.26 2.91 3.22
C THR A 169 1.93 2.41 2.66
N LEU A 170 1.96 1.94 1.41
CA LEU A 170 0.90 1.14 0.80
C LEU A 170 1.35 -0.32 0.84
N THR A 171 0.56 -1.18 1.47
CA THR A 171 0.79 -2.63 1.52
C THR A 171 -0.34 -3.32 0.79
N ILE A 172 0.00 -4.27 -0.09
CA ILE A 172 -0.96 -5.14 -0.75
C ILE A 172 -0.49 -6.58 -0.58
N GLU A 173 -1.36 -7.43 -0.07
CA GLU A 173 -1.09 -8.83 0.26
C GLU A 173 -2.16 -9.72 -0.39
N GLU A 174 -1.75 -10.86 -0.93
CA GLU A 174 -2.67 -11.92 -1.36
C GLU A 174 -3.16 -12.75 -0.16
N GLN A 175 -4.39 -13.22 -0.26
CA GLN A 175 -5.04 -14.06 0.74
C GLN A 175 -4.96 -15.55 0.41
#